data_AF-A0A974HR21-F1
#
_entry.id   AF-A0A974HR21-F1
#
_cell.length_a   1.000
_cell.length_b   1.000
_cell.length_c   1.000
_cell.angle_alpha   90.00
_cell.angle_beta   90.00
_cell.angle_gamma   90.00
#
_symmetry.space_group_name_H-M   'P 1'
#
loop_
_entity.id
_entity.type
_entity.pdbx_description
1 polymer ?
#
loop_
_entity_poly.entity_id
_entity_poly.type
_entity_poly.pdbx_seq_one_letter_code
_entity_poly.pdbx_strand_id
1 'polypeptide(L)'
;MPKPKRSNRAAGGQHKNVQAFSDDDSSIETMSHCSSFSDVASFAEDGTEVDEFAAQEDFEYKLKGLIDLTMDKSAKTRQAALEGLKTGLSSKILYDFISERRMTLTDSIERCLKKGKSEEQQVAAALACLLCCQLGSGIESEEVFRTVAPVLKTIVCDRSANTQARQACATYLGLCCFIATDDVEDLYTTMECMENLFTKQYHSEGGADNCSALHIQALQSWTLLLTICHNSEVKKKLDIHLRKLPRLLACCEVNMRIAAGETLALLFELAREADADFYFEDLEPLTQTLKSLATDCNKHRAKTDRRKQRSVFRDVLRAIEEGDFQPEMIRFGRERMHIDSWVKRLTYGTFKELFGSGMQFHLLTNVFLRSIFELGPPLLLDTATIKAMKVSREERHLNNSAAFKARTKARSKLRDKRVDVGEFF
;
A
#
# COMPACT_ATOMS: atom_id res chain seq x y z
N MET A 1 -7.74 55.12 52.06
CA MET A 1 -8.84 56.07 51.78
C MET A 1 -9.38 55.83 50.36
N PRO A 2 -10.67 56.10 50.07
CA PRO A 2 -11.67 55.05 49.83
C PRO A 2 -12.17 54.84 48.37
N LYS A 3 -12.77 53.64 48.17
CA LYS A 3 -13.84 53.14 47.26
C LYS A 3 -14.65 54.20 46.44
N PRO A 4 -15.30 53.85 45.28
CA PRO A 4 -16.16 52.65 45.18
C PRO A 4 -16.36 51.93 43.83
N LYS A 5 -16.81 50.67 43.97
CA LYS A 5 -17.57 49.89 42.97
C LYS A 5 -18.92 50.56 42.71
N ARG A 6 -19.35 50.61 41.45
CA ARG A 6 -20.78 50.71 41.09
C ARG A 6 -21.12 49.68 40.03
N SER A 7 -22.18 48.94 40.32
CA SER A 7 -22.76 47.89 39.50
C SER A 7 -23.51 48.46 38.30
N ASN A 8 -23.62 47.69 37.21
CA ASN A 8 -24.83 47.70 36.41
C ASN A 8 -25.21 46.26 36.05
N ARG A 9 -26.38 45.83 36.53
CA ARG A 9 -27.13 44.69 36.04
C ARG A 9 -27.79 45.08 34.72
N ALA A 10 -27.71 44.23 33.71
CA ALA A 10 -28.77 44.12 32.71
C ALA A 10 -28.78 42.71 32.09
N ALA A 11 -29.95 42.10 32.19
CA ALA A 11 -30.55 41.07 31.34
C ALA A 11 -29.77 39.77 31.05
N GLY A 12 -30.24 38.69 31.70
CA GLY A 12 -29.90 37.33 31.34
C GLY A 12 -30.56 36.87 30.04
N GLY A 13 -29.76 36.23 29.20
CA GLY A 13 -30.20 35.34 28.13
C GLY A 13 -29.29 34.12 28.16
N GLN A 14 -29.87 32.95 28.46
CA GLN A 14 -29.16 31.67 28.50
C GLN A 14 -28.60 31.32 27.12
N HIS A 15 -27.28 31.29 26.98
CA HIS A 15 -26.63 30.52 25.93
C HIS A 15 -25.70 29.49 26.57
N LYS A 16 -26.07 28.22 26.40
CA LYS A 16 -25.28 27.05 26.80
C LYS A 16 -23.88 27.16 26.21
N ASN A 17 -22.88 27.19 27.09
CA ASN A 17 -21.49 26.94 26.73
C ASN A 17 -21.38 25.50 26.20
N VAL A 18 -21.25 25.34 24.88
CA VAL A 18 -20.76 24.10 24.29
C VAL A 18 -19.27 24.28 24.08
N GLN A 19 -18.53 23.52 24.87
CA GLN A 19 -17.08 23.42 24.90
C GLN A 19 -16.57 23.05 23.51
N ALA A 20 -15.65 23.85 22.97
CA ALA A 20 -14.97 23.58 21.71
C ALA A 20 -14.06 22.35 21.88
N PHE A 21 -14.47 21.22 21.34
CA PHE A 21 -13.58 20.09 21.10
C PHE A 21 -12.77 20.39 19.84
N SER A 22 -11.46 20.53 20.05
CA SER A 22 -10.45 20.58 19.00
C SER A 22 -10.30 19.17 18.42
N ASP A 23 -10.93 18.90 17.27
CA ASP A 23 -10.67 17.73 16.44
C ASP A 23 -9.56 18.09 15.44
N ASP A 24 -8.31 17.86 15.86
CA ASP A 24 -7.19 17.60 14.96
C ASP A 24 -6.93 16.09 15.05
N ASP A 25 -7.58 15.31 14.18
CA ASP A 25 -7.25 13.90 14.02
C ASP A 25 -7.13 13.59 12.53
N SER A 26 -5.88 13.47 12.12
CA SER A 26 -5.38 12.97 10.85
C SER A 26 -6.12 11.72 10.37
N SER A 27 -6.34 11.69 9.06
CA SER A 27 -6.91 10.60 8.26
C SER A 27 -6.49 9.19 8.71
N ILE A 28 -7.45 8.41 9.22
CA ILE A 28 -7.34 6.95 9.35
C ILE A 28 -8.33 6.33 8.37
N GLU A 29 -7.82 5.87 7.22
CA GLU A 29 -8.54 5.07 6.23
C GLU A 29 -9.03 3.77 6.91
N THR A 30 -10.29 3.80 7.38
CA THR A 30 -10.99 2.60 7.83
C THR A 30 -11.99 2.25 6.73
N MET A 31 -11.84 1.06 6.15
CA MET A 31 -12.65 0.57 5.04
C MET A 31 -14.12 0.42 5.44
N SER A 32 -14.90 1.42 5.05
CA SER A 32 -16.28 1.35 4.60
C SER A 32 -16.65 2.75 4.09
N HIS A 33 -15.96 3.20 3.05
CA HIS A 33 -16.40 4.33 2.28
C HIS A 33 -16.94 3.79 0.95
N CYS A 34 -18.27 3.69 0.84
CA CYS A 34 -18.88 4.17 -0.39
C CYS A 34 -18.28 5.56 -0.57
N SER A 35 -17.38 5.73 -1.54
CA SER A 35 -16.70 6.99 -1.83
C SER A 35 -17.73 8.12 -1.77
N SER A 36 -17.81 8.81 -0.64
CA SER A 36 -18.55 10.06 -0.54
C SER A 36 -17.85 10.97 -1.51
N PHE A 37 -18.61 11.41 -2.52
CA PHE A 37 -18.19 12.36 -3.53
C PHE A 37 -17.34 13.44 -2.89
N SER A 38 -16.02 13.36 -3.07
CA SER A 38 -15.19 14.54 -3.08
C SER A 38 -15.52 15.24 -4.39
N ASP A 39 -16.47 16.17 -4.31
CA ASP A 39 -16.61 17.20 -5.32
C ASP A 39 -15.24 17.85 -5.48
N VAL A 40 -14.54 17.51 -6.55
CA VAL A 40 -13.58 18.45 -7.13
C VAL A 40 -14.44 19.63 -7.51
N ALA A 41 -14.38 20.69 -6.68
CA ALA A 41 -14.94 21.98 -7.01
C ALA A 41 -14.60 22.24 -8.47
N SER A 42 -15.63 22.52 -9.26
CA SER A 42 -15.49 22.91 -10.66
C SER A 42 -14.36 23.93 -10.75
N PHE A 43 -13.21 23.51 -11.29
CA PHE A 43 -12.19 24.43 -11.74
C PHE A 43 -12.91 25.34 -12.73
N ALA A 44 -13.07 26.60 -12.34
CA ALA A 44 -13.29 27.67 -13.28
C ALA A 44 -12.00 27.71 -14.11
N GLU A 45 -12.09 27.11 -15.29
CA GLU A 45 -11.04 27.08 -16.31
C GLU A 45 -10.99 28.50 -16.90
N ASP A 46 -10.28 29.40 -16.23
CA ASP A 46 -9.79 30.61 -16.87
C ASP A 46 -8.54 30.21 -17.66
N GLY A 47 -8.73 30.08 -18.97
CA GLY A 47 -7.78 29.48 -19.90
C GLY A 47 -6.52 30.33 -20.05
N THR A 48 -5.46 29.91 -19.38
CA THR A 48 -4.12 30.01 -19.96
C THR A 48 -3.82 28.62 -20.53
N GLU A 49 -3.83 28.51 -21.86
CA GLU A 49 -3.29 27.34 -22.56
C GLU A 49 -1.78 27.28 -22.23
N VAL A 50 -1.45 26.59 -21.14
CA VAL A 50 -0.06 26.22 -20.85
C VAL A 50 0.31 25.25 -21.96
N ASP A 51 1.32 25.61 -22.76
CA ASP A 51 1.88 24.70 -23.76
C ASP A 51 2.39 23.44 -23.05
N GLU A 52 1.59 22.37 -23.09
CA GLU A 52 1.86 21.10 -22.41
C GLU A 52 3.20 20.50 -22.86
N PHE A 53 3.59 20.77 -24.11
CA PHE A 53 4.86 20.32 -24.67
C PHE A 53 6.04 21.07 -24.03
N ALA A 54 5.99 22.40 -24.01
CA ALA A 54 7.01 23.22 -23.34
C ALA A 54 7.12 22.90 -21.84
N ALA A 55 5.99 22.67 -21.16
CA ALA A 55 5.97 22.29 -19.75
C ALA A 55 6.60 20.91 -19.50
N GLN A 56 6.47 19.98 -20.45
CA GLN A 56 7.11 18.67 -20.40
C GLN A 56 8.62 18.77 -20.65
N GLU A 57 9.06 19.55 -21.65
CA GLU A 57 10.48 19.79 -21.91
C GLU A 57 11.19 20.45 -20.71
N ASP A 58 10.59 21.48 -20.12
CA ASP A 58 11.10 22.15 -18.92
C ASP A 58 11.21 21.18 -17.74
N PHE A 59 10.27 20.26 -17.62
CA PHE A 59 10.27 19.24 -16.58
C PHE A 59 11.42 18.24 -16.80
N GLU A 60 11.59 17.74 -18.01
CA GLU A 60 12.69 16.84 -18.34
C GLU A 60 14.05 17.51 -18.22
N TYR A 61 14.17 18.79 -18.58
CA TYR A 61 15.38 19.58 -18.36
C TYR A 61 15.77 19.64 -16.87
N LYS A 62 14.79 19.84 -15.98
CA LYS A 62 15.02 19.78 -14.53
C LYS A 62 15.47 18.39 -14.08
N LEU A 63 14.88 17.32 -14.62
CA LEU A 63 15.30 15.96 -14.31
C LEU A 63 16.74 15.68 -14.75
N LYS A 64 17.18 16.17 -15.92
CA LYS A 64 18.58 16.07 -16.36
C LYS A 64 19.53 16.70 -15.34
N GLY A 65 19.20 17.91 -14.87
CA GLY A 65 19.97 18.57 -13.82
C GLY A 65 20.02 17.76 -12.51
N LEU A 66 18.94 17.09 -12.13
CA LEU A 66 18.95 16.19 -10.96
C LEU A 66 19.83 14.96 -11.18
N ILE A 67 19.85 14.37 -12.39
CA ILE A 67 20.77 13.27 -12.71
C ILE A 67 22.22 13.70 -12.50
N ASP A 68 22.61 14.88 -12.98
CA ASP A 68 23.97 15.39 -12.78
C ASP A 68 24.30 15.58 -11.28
N LEU A 69 23.34 16.07 -10.50
CA LEU A 69 23.49 16.27 -9.05
C LEU A 69 23.60 14.96 -8.25
N THR A 70 23.25 13.80 -8.83
CA THR A 70 23.54 12.49 -8.19
C THR A 70 25.03 12.20 -8.09
N MET A 71 25.88 12.93 -8.81
CA MET A 71 27.33 12.77 -8.78
C MET A 71 28.04 13.81 -7.91
N ASP A 72 27.28 14.69 -7.24
CA ASP A 72 27.82 15.78 -6.43
C ASP A 72 28.63 15.26 -5.23
N LYS A 73 29.62 16.07 -4.81
CA LYS A 73 30.49 15.73 -3.67
C LYS A 73 29.69 15.70 -2.35
N SER A 74 28.67 16.55 -2.21
CA SER A 74 27.81 16.64 -1.04
C SER A 74 26.76 15.53 -1.02
N ALA A 75 26.76 14.74 0.06
CA ALA A 75 25.76 13.69 0.26
C ALA A 75 24.33 14.23 0.33
N LYS A 76 24.14 15.42 0.94
CA LYS A 76 22.83 16.06 1.04
C LYS A 76 22.30 16.48 -0.34
N THR A 77 23.19 16.94 -1.23
CA THR A 77 22.83 17.30 -2.60
C THR A 77 22.43 16.08 -3.40
N ARG A 78 23.20 14.98 -3.31
CA ARG A 78 22.85 13.71 -3.96
C ARG A 78 21.51 13.16 -3.47
N GLN A 79 21.27 13.18 -2.16
CA GLN A 79 20.00 12.74 -1.58
C GLN A 79 18.82 13.56 -2.12
N ALA A 80 18.91 14.90 -2.10
CA ALA A 80 17.85 15.76 -2.63
C ALA A 80 17.61 15.53 -4.14
N ALA A 81 18.68 15.24 -4.89
CA ALA A 81 18.58 14.88 -6.29
C ALA A 81 17.81 13.58 -6.51
N LEU A 82 18.13 12.53 -5.76
CA LEU A 82 17.41 11.25 -5.79
C LEU A 82 15.94 11.41 -5.38
N GLU A 83 15.63 12.24 -4.38
CA GLU A 83 14.25 12.50 -3.95
C GLU A 83 13.45 13.23 -5.05
N GLY A 84 14.08 14.18 -5.74
CA GLY A 84 13.48 14.86 -6.89
C GLY A 84 13.22 13.90 -8.05
N LEU A 85 14.17 13.02 -8.37
CA LEU A 85 14.00 11.98 -9.39
C LEU A 85 12.89 11.00 -9.00
N LYS A 86 12.88 10.52 -7.76
CA LYS A 86 11.83 9.63 -7.23
C LYS A 86 10.45 10.27 -7.39
N THR A 87 10.32 11.54 -6.99
CA THR A 87 9.05 12.28 -7.10
C THR A 87 8.63 12.46 -8.56
N GLY A 88 9.57 12.73 -9.46
CA GLY A 88 9.29 12.84 -10.89
C GLY A 88 8.79 11.51 -11.48
N LEU A 89 9.49 10.42 -11.21
CA LEU A 89 9.15 9.08 -11.72
C LEU A 89 7.91 8.48 -11.04
N SER A 90 7.54 8.92 -9.84
CA SER A 90 6.30 8.46 -9.20
C SER A 90 5.07 9.22 -9.70
N SER A 91 5.24 10.43 -10.25
CA SER A 91 4.12 11.32 -10.61
C SER A 91 3.80 11.38 -12.10
N LYS A 92 4.76 11.01 -12.96
CA LYS A 92 4.62 11.06 -14.42
C LYS A 92 5.18 9.80 -15.09
N ILE A 93 4.67 9.49 -16.29
CA ILE A 93 5.26 8.48 -17.18
C ILE A 93 6.30 9.20 -18.05
N LEU A 94 7.53 8.67 -18.04
CA LEU A 94 8.72 9.29 -18.62
C LEU A 94 9.53 8.26 -19.42
N TYR A 95 8.85 7.38 -20.16
CA TYR A 95 9.49 6.23 -20.82
C TYR A 95 10.63 6.65 -21.75
N ASP A 96 10.40 7.58 -22.67
CA ASP A 96 11.43 8.02 -23.63
C ASP A 96 12.63 8.65 -22.91
N PHE A 97 12.36 9.54 -21.94
CA PHE A 97 13.38 10.17 -21.11
C PHE A 97 14.26 9.15 -20.38
N ILE A 98 13.64 8.12 -19.81
CA ILE A 98 14.29 7.05 -19.05
C ILE A 98 15.07 6.12 -19.97
N SER A 99 14.47 5.67 -21.08
CA SER A 99 15.08 4.76 -22.06
C SER A 99 16.43 5.31 -22.55
N GLU A 100 16.47 6.59 -22.93
CA GLU A 100 17.69 7.26 -23.37
C GLU A 100 18.80 7.36 -22.29
N ARG A 101 18.43 7.27 -21.00
CA ARG A 101 19.31 7.55 -19.86
C ARG A 101 19.43 6.36 -18.90
N ARG A 102 18.95 5.18 -19.30
CA ARG A 102 18.84 3.99 -18.45
C ARG A 102 20.17 3.64 -17.79
N MET A 103 21.25 3.60 -18.57
CA MET A 103 22.59 3.26 -18.06
C MET A 103 23.06 4.28 -17.03
N THR A 104 22.99 5.58 -17.35
CA THR A 104 23.40 6.66 -16.44
C THR A 104 22.59 6.65 -15.14
N LEU A 105 21.26 6.48 -15.23
CA LEU A 105 20.40 6.39 -14.05
C LEU A 105 20.77 5.18 -13.18
N THR A 106 21.00 4.03 -13.81
CA THR A 106 21.37 2.78 -13.12
C THR A 106 22.72 2.93 -12.41
N ASP A 107 23.73 3.48 -13.09
CA ASP A 107 25.06 3.71 -12.52
C ASP A 107 25.00 4.70 -11.34
N SER A 108 24.22 5.76 -11.46
CA SER A 108 23.99 6.72 -10.37
C SER A 108 23.33 6.05 -9.17
N ILE A 109 22.28 5.26 -9.39
CA ILE A 109 21.58 4.51 -8.33
C ILE A 109 22.53 3.52 -7.66
N GLU A 110 23.26 2.72 -8.44
CA GLU A 110 24.19 1.71 -7.93
C GLU A 110 25.29 2.36 -7.07
N ARG A 111 25.84 3.49 -7.52
CA ARG A 111 26.83 4.26 -6.77
C ARG A 111 26.27 4.78 -5.45
N CYS A 112 25.07 5.36 -5.47
CA CYS A 112 24.41 5.88 -4.28
C CYS A 112 24.07 4.75 -3.29
N LEU A 113 23.72 3.55 -3.77
CA LEU A 113 23.55 2.38 -2.92
C LEU A 113 24.87 1.93 -2.28
N LYS A 114 25.96 1.86 -3.05
CA LYS A 114 27.28 1.40 -2.58
C LYS A 114 27.96 2.38 -1.63
N LYS A 115 27.86 3.69 -1.88
CA LYS A 115 28.64 4.74 -1.19
C LYS A 115 27.79 5.66 -0.31
N GLY A 116 26.47 5.66 -0.49
CA GLY A 116 25.56 6.52 0.24
C GLY A 116 25.36 6.09 1.69
N LYS A 117 24.83 7.00 2.50
CA LYS A 117 24.36 6.70 3.85
C LYS A 117 22.90 6.26 3.82
N SER A 118 22.34 5.93 4.98
CA SER A 118 21.00 5.34 5.12
C SER A 118 19.92 6.04 4.29
N GLU A 119 19.73 7.35 4.42
CA GLU A 119 18.67 8.07 3.69
C GLU A 119 18.89 8.02 2.17
N GLU A 120 20.13 8.23 1.73
CA GLU A 120 20.52 8.13 0.31
C GLU A 120 20.26 6.72 -0.26
N GLN A 121 20.59 5.66 0.51
CA GLN A 121 20.36 4.27 0.12
C GLN A 121 18.86 3.95 0.03
N GLN A 122 18.04 4.43 0.96
CA GLN A 122 16.59 4.23 0.95
C GLN A 122 15.94 4.83 -0.31
N VAL A 123 16.32 6.07 -0.64
CA VAL A 123 15.77 6.76 -1.82
C VAL A 123 16.31 6.16 -3.12
N ALA A 124 17.59 5.79 -3.18
CA ALA A 124 18.18 5.12 -4.34
C ALA A 124 17.51 3.77 -4.63
N ALA A 125 17.23 2.97 -3.59
CA ALA A 125 16.54 1.69 -3.73
C ALA A 125 15.09 1.89 -4.25
N ALA A 126 14.37 2.90 -3.74
CA ALA A 126 13.05 3.26 -4.24
C ALA A 126 13.08 3.71 -5.71
N LEU A 127 14.09 4.51 -6.08
CA LEU A 127 14.26 5.00 -7.44
C LEU A 127 14.56 3.86 -8.42
N ALA A 128 15.37 2.87 -8.03
CA ALA A 128 15.58 1.65 -8.83
C ALA A 128 14.26 0.94 -9.13
N CYS A 129 13.39 0.81 -8.12
CA CYS A 129 12.09 0.18 -8.29
C CYS A 129 11.16 0.98 -9.23
N LEU A 130 11.12 2.31 -9.11
CA LEU A 130 10.36 3.17 -10.01
C LEU A 130 10.88 3.11 -11.44
N LEU A 131 12.21 3.05 -11.61
CA LEU A 131 12.86 2.87 -12.90
C LEU A 131 12.40 1.57 -13.56
N CYS A 132 12.45 0.43 -12.84
CA CYS A 132 11.93 -0.84 -13.34
C CYS A 132 10.43 -0.78 -13.67
N CYS A 133 9.61 -0.09 -12.85
CA CYS A 133 8.16 0.04 -13.12
C CYS A 133 7.84 0.80 -14.41
N GLN A 134 8.68 1.76 -14.79
CA GLN A 134 8.46 2.55 -16.01
C GLN A 134 9.00 1.86 -17.26
N LEU A 135 10.13 1.15 -17.12
CA LEU A 135 10.67 0.30 -18.19
C LEU A 135 9.75 -0.91 -18.45
N GLY A 136 9.01 -1.36 -17.44
CA GLY A 136 8.13 -2.53 -17.52
C GLY A 136 8.90 -3.86 -17.48
N SER A 137 8.20 -4.96 -17.74
CA SER A 137 8.82 -6.29 -17.82
C SER A 137 9.64 -6.43 -19.11
N GLY A 138 10.92 -6.76 -18.99
CA GLY A 138 11.79 -7.10 -20.11
C GLY A 138 13.26 -6.78 -19.89
N ILE A 139 14.07 -6.97 -20.93
CA ILE A 139 15.54 -6.87 -20.89
C ILE A 139 16.04 -5.58 -20.24
N GLU A 140 15.35 -4.45 -20.48
CA GLU A 140 15.75 -3.15 -19.96
C GLU A 140 15.69 -3.11 -18.42
N SER A 141 14.61 -3.60 -17.82
CA SER A 141 14.47 -3.64 -16.35
C SER A 141 15.26 -4.79 -15.73
N GLU A 142 15.44 -5.90 -16.44
CA GLU A 142 16.32 -7.00 -16.03
C GLU A 142 17.77 -6.53 -15.86
N GLU A 143 18.30 -5.72 -16.79
CA GLU A 143 19.65 -5.16 -16.69
C GLU A 143 19.81 -4.22 -15.48
N VAL A 144 18.80 -3.40 -15.20
CA VAL A 144 18.75 -2.57 -13.99
C VAL A 144 18.80 -3.48 -12.76
N PHE A 145 17.94 -4.50 -12.71
CA PHE A 145 17.85 -5.44 -11.60
C PHE A 145 19.17 -6.20 -11.38
N ARG A 146 19.78 -6.73 -12.43
CA ARG A 146 21.07 -7.45 -12.38
C ARG A 146 22.18 -6.58 -11.78
N THR A 147 22.13 -5.27 -12.02
CA THR A 147 23.11 -4.32 -11.47
C THR A 147 22.84 -4.00 -10.00
N VAL A 148 21.58 -3.72 -9.63
CA VAL A 148 21.25 -3.25 -8.27
C VAL A 148 21.03 -4.38 -7.26
N ALA A 149 20.53 -5.55 -7.69
CA ALA A 149 20.15 -6.64 -6.80
C ALA A 149 21.31 -7.17 -5.93
N PRO A 150 22.55 -7.37 -6.45
CA PRO A 150 23.67 -7.79 -5.62
C PRO A 150 24.02 -6.78 -4.51
N VAL A 151 23.90 -5.48 -4.81
CA VAL A 151 24.17 -4.40 -3.85
C VAL A 151 23.08 -4.38 -2.78
N LEU A 152 21.80 -4.47 -3.18
CA LEU A 152 20.68 -4.53 -2.24
C LEU A 152 20.77 -5.78 -1.34
N LYS A 153 21.04 -6.96 -1.91
CA LYS A 153 21.26 -8.22 -1.16
C LYS A 153 22.40 -8.05 -0.13
N THR A 154 23.50 -7.41 -0.52
CA THR A 154 24.64 -7.13 0.38
C THR A 154 24.21 -6.25 1.56
N ILE A 155 23.53 -5.12 1.30
CA ILE A 155 23.06 -4.21 2.35
C ILE A 155 22.08 -4.94 3.29
N VAL A 156 21.09 -5.65 2.74
CA VAL A 156 20.08 -6.40 3.51
C VAL A 156 20.73 -7.40 4.47
N CYS A 157 21.75 -8.13 4.01
CA CYS A 157 22.44 -9.16 4.79
C CYS A 157 23.51 -8.61 5.77
N ASP A 158 24.03 -7.41 5.55
CA ASP A 158 25.02 -6.79 6.42
C ASP A 158 24.41 -6.33 7.74
N ARG A 159 24.74 -7.03 8.84
CA ARG A 159 24.24 -6.69 10.18
C ARG A 159 24.83 -5.38 10.74
N SER A 160 25.93 -4.90 10.18
CA SER A 160 26.56 -3.64 10.55
C SER A 160 25.97 -2.44 9.81
N ALA A 161 25.28 -2.69 8.69
CA ALA A 161 24.57 -1.65 7.95
C ALA A 161 23.42 -1.06 8.76
N ASN A 162 23.06 0.19 8.43
CA ASN A 162 21.99 0.91 9.11
C ASN A 162 20.63 0.19 8.97
N THR A 163 19.89 0.07 10.08
CA THR A 163 18.63 -0.68 10.14
C THR A 163 17.55 -0.15 9.19
N GLN A 164 17.39 1.17 9.04
CA GLN A 164 16.41 1.74 8.10
C GLN A 164 16.79 1.48 6.64
N ALA A 165 18.09 1.54 6.31
CA ALA A 165 18.57 1.22 4.97
C ALA A 165 18.30 -0.24 4.62
N ARG A 166 18.59 -1.16 5.55
CA ARG A 166 18.31 -2.59 5.39
C ARG A 166 16.83 -2.87 5.17
N GLN A 167 15.96 -2.19 5.92
CA GLN A 167 14.51 -2.31 5.78
C GLN A 167 14.05 -1.93 4.38
N ALA A 168 14.43 -0.73 3.91
CA ALA A 168 14.06 -0.28 2.57
C ALA A 168 14.67 -1.17 1.47
N CYS A 169 15.92 -1.59 1.62
CA CYS A 169 16.55 -2.47 0.65
C CYS A 169 15.86 -3.85 0.59
N ALA A 170 15.33 -4.37 1.71
CA ALA A 170 14.55 -5.61 1.69
C ALA A 170 13.26 -5.45 0.88
N THR A 171 12.52 -4.36 1.13
CA THR A 171 11.32 -4.00 0.36
C THR A 171 11.64 -3.89 -1.13
N TYR A 172 12.56 -3.00 -1.51
CA TYR A 172 12.80 -2.70 -2.92
C TYR A 172 13.56 -3.80 -3.66
N LEU A 173 14.34 -4.64 -2.98
CA LEU A 173 14.86 -5.87 -3.59
C LEU A 173 13.70 -6.80 -4.00
N GLY A 174 12.72 -6.99 -3.10
CA GLY A 174 11.52 -7.79 -3.39
C GLY A 174 10.70 -7.21 -4.54
N LEU A 175 10.44 -5.90 -4.53
CA LEU A 175 9.68 -5.28 -5.62
C LEU A 175 10.43 -5.29 -6.95
N CYS A 176 11.73 -4.97 -6.98
CA CYS A 176 12.48 -5.02 -8.23
C CYS A 176 12.51 -6.44 -8.80
N CYS A 177 12.65 -7.45 -7.92
CA CYS A 177 12.56 -8.85 -8.33
C CYS A 177 11.17 -9.18 -8.88
N PHE A 178 10.09 -8.75 -8.22
CA PHE A 178 8.72 -8.93 -8.70
C PHE A 178 8.47 -8.32 -10.09
N ILE A 179 9.08 -7.16 -10.37
CA ILE A 179 8.88 -6.41 -11.62
C ILE A 179 9.73 -6.95 -12.77
N ALA A 180 11.00 -7.23 -12.49
CA ALA A 180 12.03 -7.31 -13.51
C ALA A 180 12.68 -8.69 -13.64
N THR A 181 12.41 -9.65 -12.74
CA THR A 181 13.02 -10.98 -12.85
C THR A 181 12.28 -11.80 -13.92
N ASP A 182 13.02 -12.30 -14.91
CA ASP A 182 12.57 -13.38 -15.80
C ASP A 182 13.29 -14.71 -15.47
N ASP A 183 14.40 -14.64 -14.74
CA ASP A 183 15.13 -15.80 -14.25
C ASP A 183 14.52 -16.31 -12.93
N VAL A 184 14.14 -17.59 -12.95
CA VAL A 184 13.58 -18.32 -11.80
C VAL A 184 14.62 -18.51 -10.68
N GLU A 185 15.91 -18.63 -11.02
CA GLU A 185 16.98 -18.72 -10.02
C GLU A 185 17.14 -17.40 -9.25
N ASP A 186 17.07 -16.26 -9.95
CA ASP A 186 17.11 -14.93 -9.32
C ASP A 186 15.91 -14.71 -8.39
N LEU A 187 14.72 -15.18 -8.80
CA LEU A 187 13.52 -15.17 -7.96
C LEU A 187 13.74 -15.98 -6.68
N TYR A 188 14.14 -17.24 -6.79
CA TYR A 188 14.27 -18.15 -5.65
C TYR A 188 15.40 -17.74 -4.70
N THR A 189 16.54 -17.30 -5.21
CA THR A 189 17.63 -16.78 -4.37
C THR A 189 17.23 -15.51 -3.63
N THR A 190 16.41 -14.65 -4.25
CA THR A 190 15.88 -13.45 -3.60
C THR A 190 14.87 -13.82 -2.51
N MET A 191 14.00 -14.79 -2.75
CA MET A 191 13.09 -15.33 -1.72
C MET A 191 13.86 -15.94 -0.55
N GLU A 192 14.88 -16.76 -0.81
CA GLU A 192 15.72 -17.36 0.23
C GLU A 192 16.44 -16.30 1.08
N CYS A 193 16.90 -15.21 0.46
CA CYS A 193 17.46 -14.06 1.18
C CYS A 193 16.45 -13.49 2.20
N MET A 194 15.19 -13.32 1.81
CA MET A 194 14.13 -12.85 2.71
C MET A 194 13.77 -13.88 3.79
N GLU A 195 13.66 -15.16 3.42
CA GLU A 195 13.40 -16.27 4.35
C GLU A 195 14.42 -16.31 5.47
N ASN A 196 15.70 -16.18 5.14
CA ASN A 196 16.80 -16.19 6.10
C ASN A 196 16.73 -15.05 7.14
N LEU A 197 15.94 -14.00 6.89
CA LEU A 197 15.71 -12.91 7.83
C LEU A 197 14.58 -13.23 8.80
N PHE A 198 13.38 -13.57 8.30
CA PHE A 198 12.20 -13.71 9.16
C PHE A 198 12.09 -15.08 9.83
N THR A 199 12.62 -16.16 9.24
CA THR A 199 12.49 -17.53 9.79
C THR A 199 13.19 -17.71 11.14
N LYS A 200 14.19 -16.86 11.44
CA LYS A 200 14.83 -16.78 12.76
C LYS A 200 13.82 -16.45 13.86
N GLN A 201 12.73 -15.76 13.54
CA GLN A 201 11.69 -15.37 14.49
C GLN A 201 10.74 -16.54 14.83
N TYR A 202 10.77 -17.66 14.09
CA TYR A 202 9.97 -18.85 14.42
C TYR A 202 10.38 -19.57 15.71
N HIS A 203 11.61 -19.34 16.17
CA HIS A 203 12.25 -20.10 17.25
C HIS A 203 12.52 -19.24 18.49
N SER A 204 12.01 -18.02 18.57
CA SER A 204 12.26 -17.15 19.73
C SER A 204 11.55 -17.71 20.97
N GLU A 205 12.29 -18.46 21.81
CA GLU A 205 11.81 -19.15 23.02
C GLU A 205 11.28 -18.20 24.11
N GLY A 206 11.58 -16.90 24.00
CA GLY A 206 11.09 -15.84 24.90
C GLY A 206 9.83 -15.11 24.39
N GLY A 207 9.17 -15.63 23.34
CA GLY A 207 8.22 -14.84 22.56
C GLY A 207 8.96 -14.04 21.48
N ALA A 208 8.28 -13.70 20.39
CA ALA A 208 8.85 -12.94 19.28
C ALA A 208 9.07 -11.45 19.66
N ASP A 209 9.81 -11.19 20.73
CA ASP A 209 10.00 -9.85 21.32
C ASP A 209 11.06 -9.01 20.58
N ASN A 210 11.81 -9.63 19.65
CA ASN A 210 12.85 -8.96 18.84
C ASN A 210 12.47 -8.81 17.36
N CYS A 211 11.18 -8.85 17.05
CA CYS A 211 10.70 -8.59 15.69
C CYS A 211 10.94 -7.14 15.30
N SER A 212 11.93 -6.91 14.43
CA SER A 212 12.17 -5.59 13.85
C SER A 212 11.33 -5.36 12.59
N ALA A 213 11.18 -4.11 12.17
CA ALA A 213 10.57 -3.79 10.89
C ALA A 213 11.31 -4.42 9.69
N LEU A 214 12.59 -4.80 9.82
CA LEU A 214 13.30 -5.55 8.77
C LEU A 214 12.68 -6.93 8.56
N HIS A 215 12.33 -7.63 9.65
CA HIS A 215 11.68 -8.94 9.56
C HIS A 215 10.28 -8.83 8.94
N ILE A 216 9.56 -7.74 9.23
CA ILE A 216 8.25 -7.44 8.65
C ILE A 216 8.39 -7.21 7.14
N GLN A 217 9.31 -6.35 6.71
CA GLN A 217 9.55 -6.08 5.29
C GLN A 217 10.03 -7.31 4.53
N ALA A 218 10.88 -8.14 5.15
CA ALA A 218 11.31 -9.39 4.57
C ALA A 218 10.13 -10.37 4.37
N LEU A 219 9.26 -10.51 5.37
CA LEU A 219 8.06 -11.35 5.26
C LEU A 219 7.13 -10.83 4.15
N GLN A 220 6.83 -9.53 4.11
CA GLN A 220 5.95 -8.94 3.09
C GLN A 220 6.54 -9.07 1.68
N SER A 221 7.85 -8.84 1.52
CA SER A 221 8.55 -9.00 0.23
C SER A 221 8.58 -10.46 -0.22
N TRP A 222 8.81 -11.39 0.70
CA TRP A 222 8.73 -12.81 0.41
C TRP A 222 7.33 -13.24 -0.02
N THR A 223 6.29 -12.78 0.69
CA THR A 223 4.90 -13.06 0.36
C THR A 223 4.53 -12.51 -1.01
N LEU A 224 5.03 -11.31 -1.38
CA LEU A 224 4.84 -10.74 -2.72
C LEU A 224 5.49 -11.60 -3.80
N LEU A 225 6.73 -12.05 -3.61
CA LEU A 225 7.42 -12.90 -4.57
C LEU A 225 6.76 -14.28 -4.73
N LEU A 226 6.16 -14.79 -3.66
CA LEU A 226 5.41 -16.04 -3.72
C LEU A 226 4.21 -15.96 -4.68
N THR A 227 3.62 -14.78 -4.89
CA THR A 227 2.45 -14.62 -5.77
C THR A 227 2.77 -14.78 -7.26
N ILE A 228 4.05 -14.75 -7.63
CA ILE A 228 4.52 -14.95 -9.02
C ILE A 228 5.27 -16.28 -9.20
N CYS A 229 5.30 -17.11 -8.17
CA CYS A 229 5.94 -18.42 -8.22
C CYS A 229 5.08 -19.45 -8.97
N HIS A 230 5.73 -20.42 -9.61
CA HIS A 230 5.05 -21.61 -10.10
C HIS A 230 4.42 -22.41 -8.94
N ASN A 231 3.28 -23.06 -9.23
CA ASN A 231 2.53 -23.87 -8.26
C ASN A 231 3.38 -24.94 -7.54
N SER A 232 4.40 -25.51 -8.19
CA SER A 232 5.31 -26.46 -7.56
C SER A 232 6.12 -25.86 -6.43
N GLU A 233 6.66 -24.65 -6.62
CA GLU A 233 7.39 -23.94 -5.57
C GLU A 233 6.45 -23.43 -4.49
N VAL A 234 5.25 -22.96 -4.86
CA VAL A 234 4.21 -22.58 -3.89
C VAL A 234 3.90 -23.73 -2.93
N LYS A 235 3.65 -24.95 -3.45
CA LYS A 235 3.41 -26.16 -2.63
C LYS A 235 4.57 -26.43 -1.67
N LYS A 236 5.81 -26.39 -2.18
CA LYS A 236 7.01 -26.57 -1.35
C LYS A 236 7.13 -25.52 -0.24
N LYS A 237 6.82 -24.24 -0.53
CA LYS A 237 6.84 -23.17 0.48
C LYS A 237 5.71 -23.32 1.50
N LEU A 238 4.52 -23.76 1.08
CA LEU A 238 3.42 -24.08 1.99
C LEU A 238 3.84 -25.17 3.00
N ASP A 239 4.43 -26.27 2.52
CA ASP A 239 4.90 -27.37 3.37
C ASP A 239 5.91 -26.89 4.43
N ILE A 240 6.81 -25.98 4.06
CA ILE A 240 7.86 -25.48 4.95
C ILE A 240 7.31 -24.49 5.98
N HIS A 241 6.41 -23.59 5.58
CA HIS A 241 6.09 -22.37 6.34
C HIS A 241 4.73 -22.38 7.01
N LEU A 242 3.72 -23.07 6.47
CA LEU A 242 2.33 -22.91 6.89
C LEU A 242 2.12 -23.31 8.38
N ARG A 243 2.80 -24.35 8.85
CA ARG A 243 2.77 -24.77 10.27
C ARG A 243 3.63 -23.89 11.21
N LYS A 244 4.56 -23.10 10.66
CA LYS A 244 5.51 -22.29 11.45
C LYS A 244 5.08 -20.83 11.58
N LEU A 245 4.47 -20.27 10.53
CA LEU A 245 4.00 -18.88 10.50
C LEU A 245 3.04 -18.48 11.63
N PRO A 246 2.11 -19.34 12.11
CA PRO A 246 1.24 -19.01 13.23
C PRO A 246 2.00 -18.57 14.49
N ARG A 247 3.26 -18.99 14.68
CA ARG A 247 4.10 -18.54 15.79
C ARG A 247 4.33 -17.02 15.79
N LEU A 248 4.36 -16.39 14.62
CA LEU A 248 4.51 -14.93 14.50
C LEU A 248 3.27 -14.17 14.97
N LEU A 249 2.10 -14.81 15.08
CA LEU A 249 0.87 -14.21 15.61
C LEU A 249 0.96 -13.93 17.12
N ALA A 250 1.91 -14.54 17.82
CA ALA A 250 2.17 -14.29 19.24
C ALA A 250 3.16 -13.13 19.50
N CYS A 251 3.67 -12.49 18.44
CA CYS A 251 4.64 -11.39 18.55
C CYS A 251 4.08 -10.17 19.30
N CYS A 252 4.91 -9.49 20.10
CA CYS A 252 4.51 -8.26 20.78
C CYS A 252 4.18 -7.12 19.80
N GLU A 253 4.92 -7.05 18.68
CA GLU A 253 4.76 -6.05 17.63
C GLU A 253 3.47 -6.28 16.84
N VAL A 254 2.58 -5.28 16.87
CA VAL A 254 1.28 -5.32 16.18
C VAL A 254 1.46 -5.46 14.67
N ASN A 255 2.43 -4.75 14.08
CA ASN A 255 2.67 -4.79 12.64
C ASN A 255 3.19 -6.15 12.16
N MET A 256 3.99 -6.85 12.98
CA MET A 256 4.41 -8.22 12.66
C MET A 256 3.22 -9.18 12.69
N ARG A 257 2.36 -9.08 13.70
CA ARG A 257 1.15 -9.91 13.78
C ARG A 257 0.24 -9.68 12.58
N ILE A 258 0.03 -8.42 12.19
CA ILE A 258 -0.73 -8.05 10.99
C ILE A 258 -0.10 -8.70 9.75
N ALA A 259 1.19 -8.48 9.50
CA ALA A 259 1.87 -9.03 8.32
C ALA A 259 1.82 -10.58 8.28
N ALA A 260 1.96 -11.24 9.43
CA ALA A 260 1.82 -12.69 9.53
C ALA A 260 0.39 -13.18 9.25
N GLY A 261 -0.63 -12.48 9.76
CA GLY A 261 -2.03 -12.80 9.49
C GLY A 261 -2.39 -12.64 8.02
N GLU A 262 -1.99 -11.53 7.39
CA GLU A 262 -2.21 -11.28 5.96
C GLU A 262 -1.45 -12.30 5.10
N THR A 263 -0.22 -12.65 5.47
CA THR A 263 0.55 -13.72 4.81
C THR A 263 -0.14 -15.07 4.92
N LEU A 264 -0.66 -15.43 6.09
CA LEU A 264 -1.42 -16.68 6.27
C LEU A 264 -2.67 -16.70 5.40
N ALA A 265 -3.43 -15.59 5.34
CA ALA A 265 -4.60 -15.53 4.49
C ALA A 265 -4.26 -15.73 3.00
N LEU A 266 -3.17 -15.12 2.53
CA LEU A 266 -2.67 -15.32 1.17
C LEU A 266 -2.18 -16.76 0.92
N LEU A 267 -1.47 -17.37 1.88
CA LEU A 267 -1.07 -18.77 1.75
C LEU A 267 -2.26 -19.72 1.66
N PHE A 268 -3.31 -19.49 2.44
CA PHE A 268 -4.56 -20.26 2.34
C PHE A 268 -5.27 -20.05 1.01
N GLU A 269 -5.25 -18.82 0.47
CA GLU A 269 -5.76 -18.52 -0.88
C GLU A 269 -4.99 -19.32 -1.95
N LEU A 270 -3.66 -19.21 -1.96
CA LEU A 270 -2.82 -19.95 -2.91
C LEU A 270 -2.93 -21.47 -2.76
N ALA A 271 -3.05 -21.98 -1.53
CA ALA A 271 -3.17 -23.41 -1.28
C ALA A 271 -4.47 -23.98 -1.86
N ARG A 272 -5.59 -23.28 -1.68
CA ARG A 272 -6.91 -23.67 -2.23
C ARG A 272 -6.97 -23.53 -3.75
N GLU A 273 -6.25 -22.56 -4.31
CA GLU A 273 -6.12 -22.42 -5.76
C GLU A 273 -5.30 -23.58 -6.36
N ALA A 274 -4.23 -23.98 -5.69
CA ALA A 274 -3.34 -25.06 -6.14
C ALA A 274 -3.87 -26.48 -5.88
N ASP A 275 -4.80 -26.63 -4.93
CA ASP A 275 -5.45 -27.88 -4.54
C ASP A 275 -6.85 -27.60 -3.95
N ALA A 276 -7.90 -27.97 -4.68
CA ALA A 276 -9.28 -27.78 -4.25
C ALA A 276 -9.64 -28.61 -2.99
N ASP A 277 -8.92 -29.71 -2.76
CA ASP A 277 -9.09 -30.59 -1.59
C ASP A 277 -8.14 -30.20 -0.45
N PHE A 278 -7.51 -29.02 -0.53
CA PHE A 278 -6.57 -28.52 0.48
C PHE A 278 -7.16 -28.60 1.89
N TYR A 279 -6.45 -29.32 2.76
CA TYR A 279 -6.80 -29.50 4.16
C TYR A 279 -5.64 -29.10 5.06
N PHE A 280 -5.94 -28.32 6.10
CA PHE A 280 -4.98 -27.92 7.12
C PHE A 280 -5.35 -28.52 8.48
N GLU A 281 -4.51 -29.44 8.96
CA GLU A 281 -4.71 -30.18 10.21
C GLU A 281 -4.87 -29.25 11.43
N ASP A 282 -4.04 -28.21 11.54
CA ASP A 282 -4.02 -27.28 12.67
C ASP A 282 -4.98 -26.08 12.49
N LEU A 283 -6.04 -26.24 11.69
CA LEU A 283 -6.98 -25.14 11.40
C LEU A 283 -7.68 -24.64 12.66
N GLU A 284 -8.18 -25.52 13.51
CA GLU A 284 -8.94 -25.13 14.71
C GLU A 284 -8.08 -24.35 15.74
N PRO A 285 -6.87 -24.79 16.13
CA PRO A 285 -5.99 -23.98 16.97
C PRO A 285 -5.63 -22.62 16.35
N LEU A 286 -5.44 -22.58 15.03
CA LEU A 286 -5.15 -21.34 14.32
C LEU A 286 -6.35 -20.38 14.38
N THR A 287 -7.56 -20.84 14.09
CA THR A 287 -8.77 -19.98 14.10
C THR A 287 -9.08 -19.46 15.49
N GLN A 288 -8.84 -20.23 16.56
CA GLN A 288 -8.95 -19.75 17.94
C GLN A 288 -7.98 -18.59 18.21
N THR A 289 -6.73 -18.71 17.75
CA THR A 289 -5.73 -17.64 17.85
C THR A 289 -6.20 -16.39 17.09
N LEU A 290 -6.67 -16.55 15.85
CA LEU A 290 -7.18 -15.45 15.02
C LEU A 290 -8.41 -14.77 15.64
N LYS A 291 -9.36 -15.53 16.19
CA LYS A 291 -10.54 -15.02 16.93
C LYS A 291 -10.12 -14.15 18.13
N SER A 292 -9.09 -14.57 18.87
CA SER A 292 -8.56 -13.79 19.99
C SER A 292 -7.98 -12.44 19.52
N LEU A 293 -7.26 -12.42 18.39
CA LEU A 293 -6.68 -11.20 17.82
C LEU A 293 -7.74 -10.28 17.19
N ALA A 294 -8.79 -10.84 16.60
CA ALA A 294 -9.94 -10.14 16.03
C ALA A 294 -10.80 -9.44 17.10
N THR A 295 -10.76 -9.93 18.35
CA THR A 295 -11.52 -9.40 19.50
C THR A 295 -10.64 -8.73 20.55
N ASP A 296 -9.35 -8.59 20.30
CA ASP A 296 -8.34 -8.13 21.27
C ASP A 296 -8.76 -6.86 22.04
N CYS A 297 -8.83 -7.01 23.36
CA CYS A 297 -9.25 -5.96 24.29
C CYS A 297 -8.09 -5.44 25.17
N ASN A 298 -6.85 -5.84 24.90
CA ASN A 298 -5.70 -5.49 25.73
C ASN A 298 -5.47 -3.96 25.78
N LYS A 299 -5.83 -3.36 26.93
CA LYS A 299 -5.79 -1.90 27.14
C LYS A 299 -4.38 -1.31 27.16
N HIS A 300 -3.34 -2.13 27.31
CA HIS A 300 -1.94 -1.69 27.29
C HIS A 300 -1.43 -1.36 25.87
N ARG A 301 -2.16 -1.74 24.80
CA ARG A 301 -1.84 -1.35 23.43
C ARG A 301 -2.41 0.04 23.08
N ALA A 302 -1.93 0.69 22.02
CA ALA A 302 -2.56 1.91 21.54
C ALA A 302 -3.97 1.64 21.00
N LYS A 303 -4.88 2.61 21.13
CA LYS A 303 -6.28 2.48 20.67
C LYS A 303 -6.35 2.30 19.15
N THR A 304 -5.52 3.04 18.42
CA THR A 304 -5.36 2.98 16.96
C THR A 304 -4.91 1.58 16.54
N ASP A 305 -3.87 1.06 17.17
CA ASP A 305 -3.31 -0.28 16.88
C ASP A 305 -4.33 -1.39 17.12
N ARG A 306 -5.03 -1.37 18.26
CA ARG A 306 -6.12 -2.32 18.54
C ARG A 306 -7.21 -2.26 17.48
N ARG A 307 -7.58 -1.06 17.00
CA ARG A 307 -8.61 -0.91 15.97
C ARG A 307 -8.14 -1.52 14.65
N LYS A 308 -6.91 -1.21 14.23
CA LYS A 308 -6.29 -1.74 13.00
C LYS A 308 -6.18 -3.26 13.06
N GLN A 309 -5.56 -3.79 14.12
CA GLN A 309 -5.41 -5.22 14.35
C GLN A 309 -6.75 -5.96 14.28
N ARG A 310 -7.75 -5.53 15.07
CA ARG A 310 -9.06 -6.18 15.06
C ARG A 310 -9.74 -6.13 13.69
N SER A 311 -9.52 -5.08 12.92
CA SER A 311 -10.06 -5.00 11.57
C SER A 311 -9.44 -6.06 10.67
N VAL A 312 -8.12 -6.06 10.56
CA VAL A 312 -7.37 -7.02 9.73
C VAL A 312 -7.69 -8.45 10.13
N PHE A 313 -7.69 -8.76 11.43
CA PHE A 313 -7.91 -10.13 11.89
C PHE A 313 -9.34 -10.64 11.72
N ARG A 314 -10.34 -9.76 11.60
CA ARG A 314 -11.68 -10.20 11.16
C ARG A 314 -11.67 -10.65 9.70
N ASP A 315 -10.95 -9.93 8.85
CA ASP A 315 -10.84 -10.27 7.43
C ASP A 315 -9.99 -11.53 7.23
N VAL A 316 -8.85 -11.65 7.92
CA VAL A 316 -8.00 -12.85 7.93
C VAL A 316 -8.76 -14.08 8.44
N LEU A 317 -9.50 -13.95 9.55
CA LEU A 317 -10.28 -15.05 10.12
C LEU A 317 -11.30 -15.59 9.10
N ARG A 318 -12.07 -14.69 8.48
CA ARG A 318 -13.05 -15.05 7.45
C ARG A 318 -12.40 -15.70 6.23
N ALA A 319 -11.27 -15.17 5.77
CA ALA A 319 -10.53 -15.76 4.66
C ALA A 319 -10.05 -17.19 4.97
N ILE A 320 -9.61 -17.44 6.20
CA ILE A 320 -9.09 -18.75 6.60
C ILE A 320 -10.22 -19.73 6.93
N GLU A 321 -11.32 -19.31 7.56
CA GLU A 321 -12.44 -20.20 7.90
C GLU A 321 -13.37 -20.48 6.71
N GLU A 322 -13.71 -19.44 5.94
CA GLU A 322 -14.79 -19.51 4.93
C GLU A 322 -14.26 -19.51 3.50
N GLY A 323 -12.97 -19.18 3.29
CA GLY A 323 -12.44 -18.96 1.94
C GLY A 323 -12.95 -17.69 1.27
N ASP A 324 -13.52 -16.76 2.05
CA ASP A 324 -14.14 -15.54 1.54
C ASP A 324 -13.19 -14.33 1.57
N PHE A 325 -13.34 -13.46 0.57
CA PHE A 325 -12.70 -12.16 0.48
C PHE A 325 -13.77 -11.10 0.26
N GLN A 326 -13.75 -10.03 1.04
CA GLN A 326 -14.70 -8.92 0.87
C GLN A 326 -14.17 -7.96 -0.20
N PRO A 327 -14.79 -7.88 -1.40
CA PRO A 327 -14.20 -7.13 -2.50
C PRO A 327 -14.17 -5.63 -2.21
N GLU A 328 -13.04 -4.99 -2.52
CA GLU A 328 -12.85 -3.55 -2.43
C GLU A 328 -12.89 -2.94 -3.84
N MET A 329 -13.40 -1.72 -3.97
CA MET A 329 -13.43 -1.00 -5.25
C MET A 329 -12.50 0.21 -5.19
N ILE A 330 -11.48 0.21 -6.04
CA ILE A 330 -10.61 1.36 -6.28
C ILE A 330 -11.13 2.11 -7.50
N ARG A 331 -11.35 3.42 -7.35
CA ARG A 331 -11.79 4.31 -8.44
C ARG A 331 -10.62 5.21 -8.82
N PHE A 332 -10.29 5.28 -10.10
CA PHE A 332 -9.22 6.12 -10.64
C PHE A 332 -9.70 6.70 -11.98
N GLY A 333 -9.72 8.03 -12.08
CA GLY A 333 -10.37 8.70 -13.20
C GLY A 333 -11.82 8.22 -13.39
N ARG A 334 -12.07 7.55 -14.52
CA ARG A 334 -13.39 6.99 -14.89
C ARG A 334 -13.47 5.48 -14.77
N GLU A 335 -12.34 4.85 -14.49
CA GLU A 335 -12.21 3.42 -14.39
C GLU A 335 -12.35 2.98 -12.94
N ARG A 336 -12.65 1.69 -12.78
CA ARG A 336 -12.81 1.03 -11.50
C ARG A 336 -12.09 -0.30 -11.56
N MET A 337 -11.33 -0.60 -10.51
CA MET A 337 -10.69 -1.89 -10.30
C MET A 337 -11.27 -2.51 -9.05
N HIS A 338 -11.57 -3.79 -9.12
CA HIS A 338 -11.94 -4.59 -7.96
C HIS A 338 -10.70 -5.28 -7.41
N ILE A 339 -10.45 -5.09 -6.11
CA ILE A 339 -9.55 -5.94 -5.34
C ILE A 339 -10.45 -7.03 -4.77
N ASP A 340 -10.31 -8.25 -5.26
CA ASP A 340 -11.15 -9.40 -4.96
C ASP A 340 -10.37 -10.60 -4.40
N SER A 341 -9.05 -10.45 -4.21
CA SER A 341 -8.16 -11.47 -3.67
C SER A 341 -7.07 -10.88 -2.76
N TRP A 342 -6.49 -11.71 -1.90
CA TRP A 342 -5.35 -11.36 -1.06
C TRP A 342 -4.10 -11.06 -1.88
N VAL A 343 -3.88 -11.81 -2.96
CA VAL A 343 -2.82 -11.52 -3.94
C VAL A 343 -2.97 -10.09 -4.49
N LYS A 344 -4.13 -9.75 -5.08
CA LYS A 344 -4.35 -8.40 -5.64
C LYS A 344 -4.25 -7.31 -4.57
N ARG A 345 -4.73 -7.57 -3.34
CA ARG A 345 -4.66 -6.60 -2.24
C ARG A 345 -3.20 -6.32 -1.83
N LEU A 346 -2.38 -7.37 -1.71
CA LEU A 346 -0.97 -7.23 -1.38
C LEU A 346 -0.24 -6.46 -2.48
N THR A 347 -0.43 -6.86 -3.75
CA THR A 347 0.21 -6.22 -4.90
C THR A 347 -0.19 -4.74 -5.00
N TYR A 348 -1.49 -4.41 -4.86
CA TYR A 348 -1.96 -3.04 -4.85
C TYR A 348 -1.38 -2.23 -3.69
N GLY A 349 -1.36 -2.77 -2.47
CA GLY A 349 -0.79 -2.12 -1.30
C GLY A 349 0.68 -1.76 -1.52
N THR A 350 1.45 -2.70 -2.06
CA THR A 350 2.86 -2.51 -2.39
C THR A 350 3.09 -1.38 -3.40
N PHE A 351 2.35 -1.35 -4.50
CA PHE A 351 2.48 -0.27 -5.49
C PHE A 351 1.92 1.06 -4.99
N LYS A 352 0.89 1.06 -4.14
CA LYS A 352 0.37 2.27 -3.50
C LYS A 352 1.44 2.94 -2.62
N GLU A 353 2.21 2.15 -1.85
CA GLU A 353 3.33 2.67 -1.05
C GLU A 353 4.49 3.20 -1.93
N LEU A 354 4.78 2.55 -3.06
CA LEU A 354 5.83 2.98 -3.99
C LEU A 354 5.49 4.30 -4.69
N PHE A 355 4.29 4.39 -5.29
CA PHE A 355 3.88 5.54 -6.10
C PHE A 355 3.25 6.68 -5.29
N GLY A 356 2.74 6.39 -4.08
CA GLY A 356 2.05 7.37 -3.24
C GLY A 356 0.89 8.03 -3.98
N SER A 357 0.90 9.36 -4.04
CA SER A 357 -0.13 10.16 -4.74
C SER A 357 -0.21 9.88 -6.25
N GLY A 358 0.86 9.36 -6.85
CA GLY A 358 0.91 9.03 -8.27
C GLY A 358 0.22 7.72 -8.65
N MET A 359 -0.17 6.88 -7.69
CA MET A 359 -0.75 5.56 -7.96
C MET A 359 -1.97 5.63 -8.90
N GLN A 360 -2.86 6.62 -8.71
CA GLN A 360 -4.03 6.77 -9.58
C GLN A 360 -3.66 7.11 -11.02
N PHE A 361 -2.63 7.93 -11.22
CA PHE A 361 -2.16 8.27 -12.55
C PHE A 361 -1.50 7.06 -13.23
N HIS A 362 -0.67 6.32 -12.51
CA HIS A 362 -0.06 5.11 -13.04
C HIS A 362 -1.09 4.03 -13.37
N LEU A 363 -2.18 3.87 -12.61
CA LEU A 363 -3.28 2.97 -12.98
C LEU A 363 -3.97 3.38 -14.28
N LEU A 364 -4.01 4.68 -14.60
CA LEU A 364 -4.61 5.17 -15.85
C LEU A 364 -3.69 4.93 -17.06
N THR A 365 -2.38 5.13 -16.91
CA THR A 365 -1.47 5.32 -18.06
C THR A 365 -0.32 4.32 -18.15
N ASN A 366 0.16 3.77 -17.03
CA ASN A 366 1.31 2.87 -17.02
C ASN A 366 0.90 1.48 -17.53
N VAL A 367 1.35 1.11 -18.73
CA VAL A 367 1.01 -0.16 -19.38
C VAL A 367 1.38 -1.37 -18.52
N PHE A 368 2.55 -1.35 -17.88
CA PHE A 368 3.01 -2.43 -17.01
C PHE A 368 2.14 -2.57 -15.74
N LEU A 369 1.81 -1.47 -15.07
CA LEU A 369 0.94 -1.53 -13.90
C LEU A 369 -0.47 -1.99 -14.29
N ARG A 370 -0.96 -1.57 -15.46
CA ARG A 370 -2.25 -2.02 -15.99
C ARG A 370 -2.26 -3.49 -16.37
N SER A 371 -1.15 -4.07 -16.83
CA SER A 371 -1.07 -5.52 -17.07
C SER A 371 -1.10 -6.32 -15.78
N ILE A 372 -0.43 -5.85 -14.71
CA ILE A 372 -0.48 -6.51 -13.39
C ILE A 372 -1.91 -6.63 -12.86
N PHE A 373 -2.74 -5.60 -13.07
CA PHE A 373 -4.13 -5.58 -12.60
C PHE A 373 -5.17 -5.91 -13.68
N GLU A 374 -4.73 -6.40 -14.84
CA GLU A 374 -5.58 -6.83 -15.96
C GLU A 374 -6.60 -5.74 -16.42
N LEU A 375 -6.18 -4.47 -16.39
CA LEU A 375 -7.05 -3.33 -16.70
C LEU A 375 -7.20 -3.06 -18.21
N GLY A 376 -6.50 -3.82 -19.05
CA GLY A 376 -6.41 -3.56 -20.49
C GLY A 376 -5.58 -2.30 -20.83
N PRO A 377 -5.54 -1.88 -22.10
CA PRO A 377 -4.76 -0.71 -22.53
C PRO A 377 -5.29 0.59 -21.90
N PRO A 378 -4.44 1.62 -21.71
CA PRO A 378 -4.87 2.95 -21.27
C PRO A 378 -6.01 3.50 -22.13
N LEU A 379 -7.02 4.07 -21.48
CA LEU A 379 -8.13 4.71 -22.18
C LEU A 379 -7.66 6.05 -22.77
N LEU A 380 -7.47 6.10 -24.09
CA LEU A 380 -7.20 7.33 -24.82
C LEU A 380 -8.51 8.10 -25.04
N LEU A 381 -8.99 8.79 -24.02
CA LEU A 381 -10.19 9.63 -24.11
C LEU A 381 -9.78 11.08 -24.35
N ASP A 382 -10.19 11.65 -25.48
CA ASP A 382 -10.01 13.06 -25.74
C ASP A 382 -10.95 13.93 -24.88
N THR A 383 -10.63 15.22 -24.77
CA THR A 383 -11.39 16.17 -23.95
C THR A 383 -12.85 16.27 -24.38
N ALA A 384 -13.15 16.08 -25.67
CA ALA A 384 -14.50 16.09 -26.22
C ALA A 384 -15.32 14.87 -25.76
N THR A 385 -14.76 13.67 -25.84
CA THR A 385 -15.37 12.43 -25.34
C THR A 385 -15.54 12.47 -23.82
N ILE A 386 -14.59 13.08 -23.12
CA ILE A 386 -14.70 13.34 -21.69
C ILE A 386 -15.93 14.22 -21.40
N LYS A 387 -16.11 15.34 -22.12
CA LYS A 387 -17.27 16.21 -21.94
C LYS A 387 -18.59 15.50 -22.29
N ALA A 388 -18.63 14.70 -23.35
CA ALA A 388 -19.83 13.99 -23.81
C ALA A 388 -20.35 12.93 -22.83
N MET A 389 -19.47 12.22 -22.12
CA MET A 389 -19.85 11.20 -21.13
C MET A 389 -20.26 11.77 -19.76
N LYS A 390 -20.31 13.11 -19.59
CA LYS A 390 -20.62 13.74 -18.32
C LYS A 390 -22.11 13.58 -18.01
N VAL A 391 -22.44 12.69 -17.08
CA VAL A 391 -23.80 12.53 -16.53
C VAL A 391 -24.31 13.88 -16.03
N SER A 392 -25.52 14.27 -16.45
CA SER A 392 -26.10 15.55 -16.08
C SER A 392 -26.34 15.63 -14.57
N ARG A 393 -26.37 16.86 -14.02
CA ARG A 393 -26.65 17.06 -12.59
C ARG A 393 -27.99 16.46 -12.18
N GLU A 394 -28.99 16.60 -13.04
CA GLU A 394 -30.34 16.08 -12.82
C GLU A 394 -30.36 14.55 -12.82
N GLU A 395 -29.71 13.92 -13.79
CA GLU A 395 -29.61 12.46 -13.87
C GLU A 395 -28.87 11.88 -12.67
N ARG A 396 -27.75 12.50 -12.25
CA ARG A 396 -27.03 12.11 -11.02
C ARG A 396 -27.94 12.23 -9.78
N HIS A 397 -28.69 13.33 -9.67
CA HIS A 397 -29.62 13.54 -8.56
C HIS A 397 -30.73 12.48 -8.53
N LEU A 398 -31.32 12.16 -9.69
CA LEU A 398 -32.35 11.13 -9.82
C LEU A 398 -31.82 9.74 -9.45
N ASN A 399 -30.63 9.36 -9.95
CA ASN A 399 -29.99 8.09 -9.61
C ASN A 399 -29.69 7.98 -8.11
N ASN A 400 -29.13 9.03 -7.50
CA ASN A 400 -28.86 9.07 -6.07
C ASN A 400 -30.14 9.02 -5.23
N SER A 401 -31.20 9.72 -5.66
CA SER A 401 -32.52 9.71 -5.00
C SER A 401 -33.18 8.33 -5.07
N ALA A 402 -33.13 7.68 -6.24
CA ALA A 402 -33.61 6.32 -6.43
C ALA A 402 -32.86 5.32 -5.54
N ALA A 403 -31.52 5.38 -5.53
CA ALA A 403 -30.68 4.54 -4.67
C ALA A 403 -30.94 4.79 -3.18
N PHE A 404 -31.12 6.06 -2.76
CA PHE A 404 -31.47 6.41 -1.38
C PHE A 404 -32.84 5.86 -0.97
N LYS A 405 -33.84 6.00 -1.84
CA LYS A 405 -35.20 5.47 -1.61
C LYS A 405 -35.18 3.94 -1.52
N ALA A 406 -34.45 3.26 -2.40
CA ALA A 406 -34.27 1.81 -2.37
C ALA A 406 -33.60 1.35 -1.06
N ARG A 407 -32.49 1.98 -0.65
CA ARG A 407 -31.82 1.69 0.63
C ARG A 407 -32.74 1.92 1.83
N THR A 408 -33.53 2.99 1.82
CA THR A 408 -34.46 3.32 2.90
C THR A 408 -35.55 2.26 3.02
N LYS A 409 -36.16 1.84 1.90
CA LYS A 409 -37.16 0.76 1.85
C LYS A 409 -36.59 -0.59 2.28
N ALA A 410 -35.35 -0.90 1.90
CA ALA A 410 -34.70 -2.16 2.30
C ALA A 410 -34.42 -2.17 3.81
N ARG A 411 -33.92 -1.06 4.37
CA ARG A 411 -33.61 -0.95 5.79
C ARG A 411 -34.85 -0.85 6.68
N SER A 412 -35.96 -0.24 6.21
CA SER A 412 -37.18 -0.12 7.02
C SER A 412 -37.74 -1.48 7.45
N LYS A 413 -37.63 -2.50 6.60
CA LYS A 413 -38.01 -3.89 6.92
C LYS A 413 -37.23 -4.51 8.09
N LEU A 414 -36.05 -3.96 8.41
CA LEU A 414 -35.15 -4.48 9.45
C LEU A 414 -35.00 -3.50 10.63
N ARG A 415 -35.62 -2.32 10.59
CA ARG A 415 -35.50 -1.28 11.63
C ARG A 415 -36.29 -1.64 12.88
N ASP A 416 -37.37 -2.39 12.75
CA ASP A 416 -38.25 -2.72 13.88
C ASP A 416 -37.74 -3.89 14.74
N LYS A 417 -36.57 -4.47 14.41
CA LYS A 417 -35.96 -5.61 15.14
C LYS A 417 -35.63 -5.35 16.62
N ARG A 418 -35.66 -4.10 17.06
CA ARG A 418 -35.36 -3.69 18.46
C ARG A 418 -36.47 -2.82 19.06
N VAL A 419 -37.65 -2.80 18.44
CA VAL A 419 -38.79 -2.08 19.00
C VAL A 419 -39.37 -2.96 20.11
N ASP A 420 -39.43 -2.42 21.32
CA ASP A 420 -40.17 -3.03 22.43
C ASP A 420 -41.66 -2.95 22.10
N VAL A 421 -42.16 -3.94 21.36
CA VAL A 421 -43.59 -4.11 21.14
C VAL A 421 -44.12 -4.79 22.40
N GLY A 422 -44.46 -3.97 23.41
CA GLY A 422 -45.15 -4.45 24.59
C GLY A 422 -46.48 -5.09 24.17
N GLU A 423 -46.68 -6.35 24.56
CA GLU A 423 -48.00 -6.98 24.52
C GLU A 423 -48.90 -6.26 25.52
N PHE A 424 -49.63 -5.25 25.04
CA PHE A 424 -50.76 -4.72 25.78
C PHE A 424 -51.93 -5.70 25.59
N PHE A 425 -52.13 -6.54 26.60
CA PHE A 425 -53.32 -7.40 26.77
C PHE A 425 -54.58 -6.58 27.03
#